data_AF-A0A964X6M8-F1
#
_entry.id   AF-A0A964X6M8-F1
#
_cell.length_a   1.000
_cell.length_b   1.000
_cell.length_c   1.000
_cell.angle_alpha   90.00
_cell.angle_beta   90.00
_cell.angle_gamma   90.00
#
_symmetry.space_group_name_H-M   'P 1'
#
loop_
_entity.id
_entity.type
_entity.pdbx_description
1 polymer ?
#
loop_
_entity_poly.entity_id
_entity_poly.type
_entity_poly.pdbx_seq_one_letter_code
_entity_poly.pdbx_strand_id
1 'polypeptide(L)'
;MDWDNMRAEWQSRPEPGRGGDLPLPREARQLWRTIRRRDFVETLVALGLALFFSVSAWLLWMGELGISALFSVWLVVACVVIAIRLRNARRLFPERASDLPLLVFLREERRALDRQRRLLGTVLWWYVGPIVIGVLGFFVGIRGLHWHSLVYTAVVLLAGFAVERANRLAVSNRIEPALGALDEQIRQLEEDNEE
;
A
#
# COMPACT_ATOMS: atom_id res chain seq x y z
N MET A 1 14.53 -46.58 -29.79
CA MET A 1 13.88 -45.33 -29.34
C MET A 1 13.27 -44.70 -30.56
N ASP A 2 11.94 -44.60 -30.59
CA ASP A 2 11.17 -44.30 -31.80
C ASP A 2 11.00 -42.78 -31.96
N TRP A 3 11.44 -42.25 -33.09
CA TRP A 3 11.48 -40.82 -33.37
C TRP A 3 10.07 -40.21 -33.41
N ASP A 4 9.09 -41.00 -33.83
CA ASP A 4 7.70 -40.57 -33.90
C ASP A 4 7.09 -40.41 -32.50
N ASN A 5 7.50 -41.24 -31.53
CA ASN A 5 7.12 -41.07 -30.12
C ASN A 5 7.73 -39.80 -29.51
N MET A 6 9.00 -39.51 -29.81
CA MET A 6 9.64 -38.27 -29.34
C MET A 6 8.97 -37.03 -29.92
N ARG A 7 8.55 -37.07 -31.19
CA ARG A 7 7.84 -35.98 -31.86
C ARG A 7 6.44 -35.78 -31.28
N ALA A 8 5.71 -36.86 -31.03
CA ALA A 8 4.39 -36.80 -30.39
C ALA A 8 4.48 -36.26 -28.95
N GLU A 9 5.52 -36.63 -28.21
CA GLU A 9 5.81 -36.11 -26.87
C GLU A 9 6.21 -34.62 -26.89
N TRP A 10 6.92 -34.18 -27.93
CA TRP A 10 7.28 -32.76 -28.10
C TRP A 10 6.08 -31.89 -28.52
N GLN A 11 5.19 -32.41 -29.38
CA GLN A 11 3.98 -31.70 -29.84
C GLN A 11 2.85 -31.70 -28.80
N SER A 12 2.87 -32.61 -27.84
CA SER A 12 1.93 -32.65 -26.72
C SER A 12 2.36 -31.77 -25.53
N ARG A 13 3.60 -31.26 -25.53
CA ARG A 13 3.98 -30.19 -24.61
C ARG A 13 3.25 -28.92 -25.04
N PRO A 14 2.47 -28.28 -24.14
CA PRO A 14 1.96 -26.96 -24.45
C PRO A 14 3.15 -26.06 -24.75
N GLU A 15 3.15 -25.44 -25.93
CA GLU A 15 4.08 -24.38 -26.31
C GLU A 15 4.29 -23.47 -25.09
N PRO A 16 5.53 -23.09 -24.71
CA PRO A 16 5.74 -22.00 -23.77
C PRO A 16 5.23 -20.72 -24.43
N GLY A 17 3.91 -20.56 -24.38
CA GLY A 17 3.19 -19.42 -24.91
C GLY A 17 3.69 -18.19 -24.17
N ARG A 18 4.14 -17.21 -24.96
CA ARG A 18 4.20 -15.79 -24.63
C ARG A 18 3.42 -15.44 -23.36
N GLY A 19 4.11 -15.31 -22.23
CA GLY A 19 3.78 -14.44 -21.08
C GLY A 19 2.35 -14.35 -20.56
N GLY A 20 1.45 -15.30 -20.82
CA GLY A 20 0.05 -15.23 -20.41
C GLY A 20 -0.48 -16.62 -20.08
N ASP A 21 -1.02 -16.77 -18.88
CA ASP A 21 -1.68 -17.98 -18.37
C ASP A 21 -0.81 -19.14 -17.89
N LEU A 22 0.26 -18.83 -17.14
CA LEU A 22 0.53 -19.70 -15.98
C LEU A 22 -0.64 -19.50 -15.01
N PRO A 23 -1.42 -20.56 -14.65
CA PRO A 23 -2.48 -20.41 -13.67
C PRO A 23 -1.83 -19.94 -12.38
N LEU A 24 -2.03 -18.66 -12.05
CA LEU A 24 -1.62 -18.12 -10.75
C LEU A 24 -2.07 -19.13 -9.69
N PRO A 25 -1.15 -19.63 -8.84
CA PRO A 25 -1.52 -20.51 -7.73
C PRO A 25 -2.74 -19.93 -7.04
N ARG A 26 -3.71 -20.76 -6.65
CA ARG A 26 -5.00 -20.29 -6.09
C ARG A 26 -4.79 -19.23 -4.99
N GLU A 27 -3.70 -19.35 -4.25
CA GLU A 27 -3.21 -18.41 -3.24
C GLU A 27 -2.86 -17.01 -3.79
N ALA A 28 -2.15 -16.93 -4.91
CA ALA A 28 -1.83 -15.65 -5.56
C ALA A 28 -3.10 -14.96 -6.06
N ARG A 29 -4.07 -15.70 -6.61
CA ARG A 29 -5.36 -15.14 -7.05
C ARG A 29 -6.21 -14.62 -5.88
N GLN A 30 -6.19 -15.32 -4.74
CA GLN A 30 -6.88 -14.87 -3.52
C GLN A 30 -6.23 -13.63 -2.90
N LEU A 31 -4.89 -13.56 -2.93
CA LEU A 31 -4.13 -12.39 -2.51
C LEU A 31 -4.50 -11.17 -3.37
N TRP A 32 -4.48 -11.32 -4.70
CA TRP A 32 -4.87 -10.26 -5.64
C TRP A 32 -6.31 -9.78 -5.46
N ARG A 33 -7.27 -10.68 -5.20
CA ARG A 33 -8.67 -10.29 -4.91
C ARG A 33 -8.79 -9.53 -3.60
N THR A 34 -8.05 -9.94 -2.57
CA THR A 34 -8.04 -9.26 -1.27
C THR A 34 -7.45 -7.85 -1.39
N ILE A 35 -6.36 -7.71 -2.14
CA ILE A 35 -5.73 -6.42 -2.44
C ILE A 35 -6.70 -5.52 -3.21
N ARG A 36 -7.36 -6.03 -4.25
CA ARG A 36 -8.28 -5.24 -5.09
C ARG A 36 -9.54 -4.80 -4.34
N ARG A 37 -10.09 -5.67 -3.47
CA ARG A 37 -11.22 -5.31 -2.60
C ARG A 37 -10.82 -4.24 -1.58
N ARG A 38 -9.62 -4.37 -0.99
CA ARG A 38 -9.09 -3.35 -0.08
C ARG A 38 -8.91 -2.01 -0.80
N ASP A 39 -8.36 -2.01 -2.01
CA ASP A 39 -8.19 -0.80 -2.83
C ASP A 39 -9.52 -0.12 -3.16
N PHE A 40 -10.54 -0.91 -3.48
CA PHE A 40 -11.87 -0.37 -3.76
C PHE A 40 -12.45 0.33 -2.52
N VAL A 41 -12.36 -0.32 -1.35
CA VAL A 41 -12.82 0.27 -0.09
C VAL A 41 -12.02 1.52 0.27
N GLU A 42 -10.68 1.47 0.19
CA GLU A 42 -9.82 2.64 0.46
C GLU A 42 -10.14 3.80 -0.47
N THR A 43 -10.33 3.53 -1.77
CA THR A 43 -10.66 4.56 -2.76
C THR A 43 -12.04 5.16 -2.49
N LEU A 44 -13.03 4.33 -2.16
CA LEU A 44 -14.39 4.78 -1.87
C LEU A 44 -14.44 5.62 -0.59
N VAL A 45 -13.72 5.20 0.45
CA VAL A 45 -13.57 5.97 1.70
C VAL A 45 -12.85 7.30 1.44
N ALA A 46 -11.75 7.29 0.69
CA ALA A 46 -11.02 8.51 0.36
C ALA A 46 -11.86 9.49 -0.44
N LEU A 47 -12.62 9.00 -1.43
CA LEU A 47 -13.53 9.82 -2.24
C LEU A 47 -14.66 10.41 -1.38
N GLY A 48 -15.27 9.60 -0.52
CA GLY A 48 -16.33 10.03 0.39
C GLY A 48 -15.84 11.10 1.36
N LEU A 49 -14.66 10.91 1.98
CA LEU A 49 -14.04 11.89 2.87
C LEU A 49 -13.67 13.18 2.13
N ALA A 50 -13.09 13.06 0.93
CA ALA A 50 -12.75 14.22 0.11
C ALA A 50 -13.99 15.04 -0.25
N LEU A 51 -15.09 14.38 -0.63
CA LEU A 51 -16.37 15.05 -0.92
C LEU A 51 -16.94 15.72 0.32
N PHE A 52 -16.99 15.00 1.46
CA PHE A 52 -17.47 15.53 2.73
C PHE A 52 -16.71 16.78 3.17
N PHE A 53 -15.38 16.75 3.16
CA PHE A 53 -14.55 17.90 3.55
C PHE A 53 -14.58 19.02 2.51
N SER A 54 -14.80 18.72 1.22
CA SER A 54 -14.97 19.77 0.20
C SER A 54 -16.28 20.53 0.40
N VAL A 55 -17.39 19.82 0.64
CA VAL A 55 -18.69 20.45 0.95
C VAL A 55 -18.63 21.21 2.28
N SER A 56 -17.99 20.63 3.30
CA SER A 56 -17.79 21.28 4.59
C SER A 56 -16.94 22.56 4.46
N ALA A 57 -15.88 22.55 3.67
CA ALA A 57 -15.04 23.72 3.42
C ALA A 57 -15.85 24.87 2.83
N TRP A 58 -16.69 24.57 1.83
CA TRP A 58 -17.56 25.56 1.19
C TRP A 58 -18.57 26.16 2.19
N LEU A 59 -19.28 25.32 2.94
CA LEU A 59 -20.28 25.76 3.93
C LEU A 59 -19.64 26.60 5.05
N LEU A 60 -18.48 26.18 5.55
CA LEU A 60 -17.76 26.89 6.61
C LEU A 60 -17.20 28.23 6.13
N TRP A 61 -16.77 28.31 4.87
CA TRP A 61 -16.34 29.58 4.27
C TRP A 61 -17.50 30.57 4.18
N MET A 62 -18.68 30.11 3.75
CA MET A 62 -19.89 30.95 3.72
C MET A 62 -20.37 31.36 5.12
N GLY A 63 -20.11 30.54 6.13
CA GLY A 63 -20.44 30.82 7.54
C GLY A 63 -19.39 31.61 8.31
N GLU A 64 -18.46 32.29 7.62
CA GLU A 64 -17.36 33.09 8.22
C GLU A 64 -16.39 32.32 9.13
N LEU A 65 -16.41 30.97 9.09
CA LEU A 65 -15.51 30.09 9.83
C LEU A 65 -14.26 29.76 9.01
N GLY A 66 -13.54 30.80 8.58
CA GLY A 66 -12.42 30.67 7.63
C GLY A 66 -11.29 29.73 8.09
N ILE A 67 -11.00 29.67 9.39
CA ILE A 67 -9.98 28.76 9.95
C ILE A 67 -10.40 27.29 9.76
N SER A 68 -11.64 26.96 10.10
CA SER A 68 -12.19 25.60 9.93
C SER A 68 -12.26 25.20 8.46
N ALA A 69 -12.62 26.15 7.59
CA ALA A 69 -12.63 25.94 6.14
C ALA A 69 -11.21 25.60 5.63
N LEU A 70 -10.18 26.31 6.10
CA LEU A 70 -8.79 26.04 5.74
C LEU A 70 -8.35 24.62 6.17
N PHE A 71 -8.67 24.20 7.38
CA PHE A 71 -8.37 22.84 7.85
C PHE A 71 -9.18 21.76 7.12
N SER A 72 -10.39 22.09 6.67
CA SER A 72 -11.18 21.20 5.81
C SER A 72 -10.49 21.00 4.44
N VAL A 73 -9.99 22.06 3.83
CA VAL A 73 -9.18 21.97 2.59
C VAL A 73 -7.88 21.19 2.83
N TRP A 74 -7.21 21.44 3.95
CA TRP A 74 -6.02 20.67 4.36
C TRP A 74 -6.31 19.17 4.43
N LEU A 75 -7.45 18.76 5.00
CA LEU A 75 -7.86 17.36 5.08
C LEU A 75 -8.11 16.74 3.71
N VAL A 76 -8.69 17.50 2.77
CA VAL A 76 -8.83 17.05 1.36
C VAL A 76 -7.47 16.80 0.75
N VAL A 77 -6.54 17.75 0.88
CA VAL A 77 -5.17 17.62 0.35
C VAL A 77 -4.46 16.43 0.98
N ALA A 78 -4.56 16.26 2.30
CA ALA A 78 -3.99 15.12 3.01
C ALA A 78 -4.54 13.79 2.46
N CYS A 79 -5.85 13.67 2.28
CA CYS A 79 -6.47 12.47 1.69
C CYS A 79 -5.95 12.16 0.29
N VAL A 80 -5.81 13.18 -0.57
CA VAL A 80 -5.29 13.01 -1.94
C VAL A 80 -3.82 12.57 -1.92
N VAL A 81 -2.98 13.23 -1.12
CA VAL A 81 -1.55 12.89 -0.99
C VAL A 81 -1.39 11.45 -0.49
N ILE A 82 -2.18 11.06 0.51
CA ILE A 82 -2.21 9.70 1.06
C ILE A 82 -2.60 8.69 -0.02
N ALA A 83 -3.67 8.94 -0.77
CA ALA A 83 -4.12 8.04 -1.83
C ALA A 83 -3.05 7.88 -2.93
N ILE A 84 -2.40 8.97 -3.35
CA ILE A 84 -1.31 8.94 -4.33
C ILE A 84 -0.11 8.16 -3.78
N ARG A 85 0.31 8.41 -2.54
CA ARG A 85 1.41 7.69 -1.88
C ARG A 85 1.15 6.19 -1.78
N LEU A 86 -0.04 5.80 -1.34
CA LEU A 86 -0.46 4.40 -1.28
C LEU A 86 -0.49 3.76 -2.68
N ARG A 87 -1.00 4.47 -3.69
CA ARG A 87 -1.01 3.98 -5.07
C ARG A 87 0.40 3.79 -5.62
N ASN A 88 1.30 4.73 -5.37
CA ASN A 88 2.70 4.65 -5.81
C ASN A 88 3.46 3.55 -5.07
N ALA A 89 3.22 3.38 -3.77
CA ALA A 89 3.81 2.30 -2.98
C ALA A 89 3.46 0.91 -3.54
N ARG A 90 2.25 0.75 -4.09
CA ARG A 90 1.76 -0.52 -4.65
C ARG A 90 2.32 -0.80 -6.05
N ARG A 91 2.67 0.24 -6.81
CA ARG A 91 3.32 0.12 -8.13
C ARG A 91 4.79 -0.32 -8.07
N LEU A 92 5.36 -0.44 -6.88
CA LEU A 92 6.74 -0.87 -6.68
C LEU A 92 6.95 -2.38 -6.84
N PHE A 93 5.88 -3.19 -6.85
CA PHE A 93 6.02 -4.60 -7.17
C PHE A 93 6.33 -4.75 -8.66
N PRO A 94 7.45 -5.36 -9.04
CA PRO A 94 7.71 -5.64 -10.44
C PRO A 94 6.60 -6.54 -10.97
N GLU A 95 5.84 -6.04 -11.96
CA GLU A 95 5.14 -6.94 -12.87
C GLU A 95 6.20 -7.90 -13.38
N ARG A 96 6.00 -9.21 -13.20
CA ARG A 96 6.98 -10.25 -13.55
C ARG A 96 7.53 -9.96 -14.94
N ALA A 97 8.69 -9.34 -15.00
CA ALA A 97 9.45 -9.22 -16.23
C ALA A 97 10.02 -10.61 -16.44
N SER A 98 9.33 -11.39 -17.27
CA SER A 98 9.62 -12.80 -17.57
C SER A 98 11.02 -13.03 -18.16
N ASP A 99 11.73 -11.96 -18.50
CA ASP A 99 12.94 -11.99 -19.31
C ASP A 99 14.20 -11.59 -18.50
N LEU A 100 14.07 -11.35 -17.19
CA LEU A 100 15.21 -11.02 -16.34
C LEU A 100 15.91 -12.29 -15.79
N PRO A 101 17.24 -12.32 -15.70
CA PRO A 101 17.96 -13.34 -14.96
C PRO A 101 17.42 -13.46 -13.52
N LEU A 102 17.23 -14.68 -13.03
CA LEU A 102 16.60 -14.97 -11.73
C LEU A 102 17.21 -14.14 -10.58
N LEU A 103 18.53 -14.04 -10.56
CA LEU A 103 19.28 -13.29 -9.55
C LEU A 103 19.00 -11.77 -9.61
N VAL A 104 18.81 -11.22 -10.81
CA VAL A 104 18.42 -9.81 -11.01
C VAL A 104 16.99 -9.58 -10.55
N PHE A 105 16.09 -10.51 -10.87
CA PHE A 105 14.69 -10.46 -10.41
C PHE A 105 14.60 -10.45 -8.88
N LEU A 106 15.29 -11.37 -8.19
CA LEU A 106 15.29 -11.46 -6.72
C LEU A 106 15.85 -10.19 -6.06
N ARG A 107 16.93 -9.61 -6.61
CA ARG A 107 17.48 -8.34 -6.11
C ARG A 107 16.50 -7.17 -6.26
N GLU A 108 15.75 -7.10 -7.37
CA GLU A 108 14.72 -6.07 -7.56
C GLU A 108 13.52 -6.28 -6.63
N GLU A 109 13.09 -7.53 -6.42
CA GLU A 109 12.03 -7.85 -5.46
C GLU A 109 12.41 -7.47 -4.03
N ARG A 110 13.65 -7.77 -3.62
CA ARG A 110 14.20 -7.35 -2.33
C ARG A 110 14.21 -5.82 -2.18
N ARG A 111 14.66 -5.09 -3.22
CA ARG A 111 14.66 -3.61 -3.23
C ARG A 111 13.24 -3.05 -3.11
N ALA A 112 12.27 -3.65 -3.77
CA ALA A 112 10.87 -3.25 -3.66
C ALA A 112 10.33 -3.43 -2.23
N LEU A 113 10.62 -4.58 -1.60
CA LEU A 113 10.25 -4.87 -0.21
C LEU A 113 10.90 -3.92 0.80
N ASP A 114 12.19 -3.57 0.63
CA ASP A 114 12.86 -2.59 1.49
C ASP A 114 12.22 -1.20 1.37
N ARG A 115 11.89 -0.77 0.14
CA ARG A 115 11.16 0.50 -0.06
C ARG A 115 9.80 0.47 0.64
N GLN A 116 9.08 -0.65 0.59
CA GLN A 116 7.79 -0.81 1.28
C GLN A 116 7.95 -0.77 2.80
N ARG A 117 8.99 -1.41 3.36
CA ARG A 117 9.35 -1.32 4.78
C ARG A 117 9.55 0.13 5.22
N ARG A 118 10.36 0.90 4.49
CA ARG A 118 10.62 2.32 4.80
C ARG A 118 9.35 3.18 4.70
N LEU A 119 8.51 2.90 3.70
CA LEU A 119 7.25 3.62 3.51
C LEU A 119 6.29 3.37 4.68
N LEU A 120 6.19 2.12 5.15
CA LEU A 120 5.41 1.74 6.34
C LEU A 120 6.01 2.33 7.63
N GLY A 121 7.33 2.36 7.77
CA GLY A 121 8.02 2.94 8.92
C GLY A 121 7.82 4.46 9.06
N THR A 122 7.51 5.15 7.96
CA THR A 122 7.26 6.60 7.96
C THR A 122 5.79 6.99 7.95
N VAL A 123 4.86 6.02 7.98
CA VAL A 123 3.39 6.27 7.94
C VAL A 123 2.95 7.29 8.98
N LEU A 124 3.51 7.26 10.19
CA LEU A 124 3.12 8.20 11.24
C LEU A 124 3.27 9.66 10.79
N TRP A 125 4.36 9.96 10.07
CA TRP A 125 4.68 11.32 9.65
C TRP A 125 3.89 11.80 8.43
N TRP A 126 3.63 10.92 7.44
CA TRP A 126 2.98 11.35 6.20
C TRP A 126 1.47 11.02 6.13
N TYR A 127 0.98 10.13 6.99
CA TYR A 127 -0.43 9.71 7.05
C TYR A 127 -1.11 10.22 8.32
N VAL A 128 -0.62 9.79 9.50
CA VAL A 128 -1.29 10.09 10.78
C VAL A 128 -1.17 11.56 11.14
N GLY A 129 0.04 12.12 11.07
CA GLY A 129 0.30 13.52 11.44
C GLY A 129 -0.58 14.54 10.71
N PRO A 130 -0.59 14.57 9.36
CA PRO A 130 -1.42 15.52 8.61
C PRO A 130 -2.92 15.38 8.88
N ILE A 131 -3.43 14.16 9.07
CA ILE A 131 -4.82 13.91 9.43
C ILE A 131 -5.12 14.45 10.83
N VAL A 132 -4.29 14.13 11.82
CA VAL A 132 -4.47 14.59 13.21
C VAL A 132 -4.48 16.11 13.27
N ILE A 133 -3.51 16.77 12.61
CA ILE A 133 -3.44 18.24 12.55
C ILE A 133 -4.70 18.82 11.89
N GLY A 134 -5.12 18.25 10.76
CA GLY A 134 -6.31 18.69 10.05
C GLY A 134 -7.59 18.55 10.87
N VAL A 135 -7.79 17.39 11.50
CA VAL A 135 -8.96 17.10 12.32
C VAL A 135 -9.00 18.01 13.55
N LEU A 136 -7.86 18.18 14.23
CA LEU A 136 -7.73 19.09 15.37
C LEU A 136 -8.12 20.52 14.99
N GLY A 137 -7.49 21.05 13.94
CA GLY A 137 -7.75 22.41 13.48
C GLY A 137 -9.21 22.62 13.03
N PHE A 138 -9.80 21.61 12.37
CA PHE A 138 -11.21 21.64 11.95
C PHE A 138 -12.15 21.71 13.16
N PHE A 139 -12.01 20.82 14.14
CA PHE A 139 -12.94 20.77 15.29
C PHE A 139 -12.76 21.93 16.27
N VAL A 140 -11.50 22.30 16.55
CA VAL A 140 -11.19 23.48 17.38
C VAL A 140 -11.70 24.75 16.71
N GLY A 141 -11.61 24.86 15.38
CA GLY A 141 -12.11 26.03 14.66
C GLY A 141 -13.65 26.17 14.69
N ILE A 142 -14.40 25.07 14.71
CA ILE A 142 -15.89 25.13 14.71
C ILE A 142 -16.45 25.39 16.10
N ARG A 143 -15.96 24.67 17.11
CA ARG A 143 -16.56 24.66 18.46
C ARG A 143 -15.66 25.27 19.53
N GLY A 144 -14.41 25.62 19.22
CA GLY A 144 -13.43 25.94 20.26
C GLY A 144 -13.02 24.72 21.07
N LEU A 145 -12.23 24.96 22.13
CA LEU A 145 -11.66 23.92 22.96
C LEU A 145 -12.65 23.50 24.08
N HIS A 146 -13.50 22.53 23.78
CA HIS A 146 -14.46 21.95 24.73
C HIS A 146 -14.11 20.50 25.09
N TRP A 147 -14.68 20.00 26.20
CA TRP A 147 -14.47 18.62 26.66
C TRP A 147 -14.78 17.57 25.58
N HIS A 148 -15.86 17.73 24.83
CA HIS A 148 -16.20 16.82 23.73
C HIS A 148 -15.14 16.85 22.61
N SER A 149 -14.58 18.02 22.29
CA SER A 149 -13.50 18.17 21.32
C SER A 149 -12.23 17.45 21.79
N LEU A 150 -11.93 17.50 23.09
CA LEU A 150 -10.79 16.80 23.70
C LEU A 150 -10.98 15.28 23.68
N VAL A 151 -12.16 14.78 24.05
CA VAL A 151 -12.48 13.33 23.98
C VAL A 151 -12.39 12.82 22.54
N TYR A 152 -12.98 13.56 21.59
CA TYR A 152 -12.91 13.19 20.17
C TYR A 152 -11.47 13.18 19.65
N THR A 153 -10.68 14.20 20.02
CA THR A 153 -9.24 14.25 19.71
C THR A 153 -8.50 13.03 20.25
N ALA A 154 -8.74 12.67 21.52
CA ALA A 154 -8.11 11.51 22.14
C ALA A 154 -8.46 10.21 21.41
N VAL A 155 -9.71 10.05 20.97
CA VAL A 155 -10.15 8.90 20.18
C VAL A 155 -9.45 8.87 18.81
N VAL A 156 -9.33 10.01 18.12
CA VAL A 156 -8.64 10.09 16.83
C VAL A 156 -7.14 9.78 16.97
N LEU A 157 -6.50 10.28 18.02
CA LEU A 157 -5.10 9.96 18.33
C LEU A 157 -4.94 8.46 18.63
N LEU A 158 -5.85 7.88 19.42
CA LEU A 158 -5.83 6.44 19.73
C LEU A 158 -6.02 5.59 18.48
N ALA A 159 -6.93 5.98 17.58
CA ALA A 159 -7.12 5.33 16.29
C ALA A 159 -5.85 5.44 15.42
N GLY A 160 -5.22 6.61 15.36
CA GLY A 160 -3.94 6.81 14.67
C GLY A 160 -2.82 5.93 15.24
N PHE A 161 -2.75 5.80 16.56
CA PHE A 161 -1.82 4.90 17.24
C PHE A 161 -2.10 3.42 16.93
N ALA A 162 -3.38 3.02 16.91
CA ALA A 162 -3.77 1.66 16.55
C ALA A 162 -3.37 1.32 15.10
N VAL A 163 -3.55 2.25 14.16
CA VAL A 163 -3.11 2.11 12.75
C VAL A 163 -1.59 1.97 12.67
N GLU A 164 -0.84 2.77 13.44
CA GLU A 164 0.61 2.68 13.47
C GLU A 164 1.08 1.32 14.00
N ARG A 165 0.49 0.85 15.11
CA ARG A 165 0.80 -0.46 15.68
C ARG A 165 0.48 -1.58 14.70
N ALA A 166 -0.67 -1.53 14.02
CA ALA A 166 -1.05 -2.48 12.99
C ALA A 166 -0.05 -2.49 11.81
N ASN A 167 0.43 -1.32 11.39
CA ASN A 167 1.45 -1.22 10.35
C ASN A 167 2.81 -1.79 10.79
N ARG A 168 3.27 -1.50 12.01
CA ARG A 168 4.52 -2.10 12.55
C ARG A 168 4.41 -3.61 12.68
N LEU A 169 3.26 -4.10 13.13
CA LEU A 169 2.95 -5.53 13.18
C LEU A 169 2.96 -6.16 11.78
N ALA A 170 2.43 -5.48 10.77
CA ALA A 170 2.47 -5.96 9.39
C ALA A 170 3.91 -6.00 8.83
N VAL A 171 4.75 -5.01 9.15
CA VAL A 171 6.16 -5.00 8.76
C VAL A 171 6.92 -6.18 9.37
N SER A 172 6.84 -6.34 10.69
CA SER A 172 7.55 -7.40 11.41
C SER A 172 7.08 -8.80 11.03
N ASN A 173 5.77 -9.02 10.89
CA ASN A 173 5.23 -10.35 10.64
C ASN A 173 5.30 -10.80 9.18
N ARG A 174 5.42 -9.87 8.22
CA ARG A 174 5.34 -10.21 6.78
C ARG A 174 6.55 -9.77 5.98
N ILE A 175 7.03 -8.54 6.20
CA ILE A 175 8.07 -7.95 5.34
C ILE A 175 9.46 -8.40 5.79
N GLU A 176 9.74 -8.39 7.09
CA GLU A 176 11.02 -8.86 7.63
C GLU A 176 11.32 -10.34 7.32
N PRO A 177 10.40 -11.30 7.53
CA PRO A 177 10.68 -12.69 7.16
C PRO A 177 10.81 -12.89 5.64
N ALA A 178 10.05 -12.15 4.82
CA ALA A 178 10.18 -12.23 3.37
C ALA A 178 11.54 -11.68 2.87
N LEU A 179 12.03 -10.59 3.46
CA LEU A 179 13.37 -10.08 3.18
C LEU A 179 14.45 -11.10 3.56
N GLY A 180 14.32 -11.76 4.71
CA GLY A 180 15.26 -12.81 5.13
C GLY A 180 15.29 -14.00 4.17
N ALA A 181 14.13 -14.45 3.69
CA ALA A 181 14.04 -15.54 2.72
C ALA A 181 14.65 -15.16 1.35
N LEU A 182 14.46 -13.93 0.89
CA LEU A 182 15.07 -13.44 -0.35
C LEU A 182 16.59 -13.31 -0.23
N ASP A 183 17.09 -12.82 0.93
CA ASP A 183 18.53 -12.69 1.17
C ASP A 183 19.22 -14.05 1.13
N GLU A 184 18.59 -15.08 1.68
CA GLU A 184 19.11 -16.45 1.64
C GLU A 184 19.10 -17.04 0.22
N GLN A 185 18.03 -16.83 -0.56
CA GLN A 185 17.97 -17.29 -1.96
C GLN A 185 19.00 -16.61 -2.86
N ILE A 186 19.21 -15.30 -2.66
CA ILE A 186 20.24 -14.56 -3.40
C ILE A 186 21.63 -15.11 -3.06
N ARG A 187 21.90 -15.37 -1.78
CA ARG A 187 23.18 -15.92 -1.31
C ARG A 187 23.47 -17.28 -1.93
N GLN A 188 22.52 -18.20 -1.92
CA GLN A 188 22.67 -19.54 -2.52
C GLN A 188 22.97 -19.48 -4.03
N LEU A 189 22.28 -18.60 -4.76
CA LEU A 189 22.52 -18.42 -6.20
C LEU A 189 23.84 -17.71 -6.54
N GLU A 190 24.38 -16.93 -5.61
CA GLU A 190 25.72 -16.34 -5.74
C GLU A 190 26.80 -17.41 -5.52
N GLU A 191 26.65 -18.24 -4.49
CA GLU A 191 27.53 -19.38 -4.21
C GLU A 191 27.54 -20.39 -5.38
N ASP A 192 26.38 -20.76 -5.93
CA ASP A 192 26.25 -21.71 -7.06
C ASP A 192 26.81 -21.18 -8.40
N ASN A 193 26.96 -19.85 -8.59
CA ASN A 193 27.54 -19.28 -9.81
C ASN A 193 29.07 -19.12 -9.74
N GLU A 194 29.68 -19.29 -8.56
CA GLU A 194 31.12 -19.19 -8.35
C GLU A 194 31.84 -20.55 -8.48
N GLU A 195 31.10 -21.67 -8.48
CA GLU A 195 31.58 -23.04 -8.77
C GLU A 195 31.56 -23.39 -10.28
#